data_AF-A0A9W6T5K2-F1
#
_entry.id   AF-A0A9W6T5K2-F1
#
_cell.length_a   1.000
_cell.length_b   1.000
_cell.length_c   1.000
_cell.angle_alpha   90.00
_cell.angle_beta   90.00
_cell.angle_gamma   90.00
#
_symmetry.space_group_name_H-M   'P 1'
#
loop_
_entity.id
_entity.type
_entity.pdbx_description
1 polymer ?
#
loop_
_entity_poly.entity_id
_entity_poly.type
_entity_poly.pdbx_seq_one_letter_code
_entity_poly.pdbx_strand_id
1 'polypeptide(L)'
;MPLPSRRFSKTKKTDEDDERTISLKLDVIPSEEALERATSSKFANVLDPNELEAVAKTTSYLPAQNSPFEVEPNDNAGNSSDEEAVRPKLSNIFSSGTIRTTRAFNFDEEDPITYPEGGKEANLVVLGAFLALLPSWGIANSTGVIQTYIAENQLSDVPTSTISWIFSIYLFLMLGSCVVSGTYFDRNGARLPLVLGSIMLVGGILGMGNSTKVYQFILSFSVLCGFGSGILMSPVIGAISHYFKKNRATANGIATNGGSVGGVIFPLMLRKLYTQVGFMWSMRILALLCGVCLALSFFLVKERKFENVAYKELNTRKETIRYYLLESFDFKSLRKDIIFVFVCIGCIFAELNIVISCTYFSFVCIKTGFTQDEAFLFVTVMNAVAIVGRTLISYIADKWTGRFNILLVALLLMAVFELFQRQVNLVEGTVLCTP
;
A
#
# COMPACT_ATOMS: atom_id res chain seq x y z
N MET A 1 41.19 -12.85 53.23
CA MET A 1 40.10 -12.73 52.23
C MET A 1 39.46 -11.35 52.37
N PRO A 2 39.21 -10.65 51.27
CA PRO A 2 39.75 -9.29 51.08
C PRO A 2 38.96 -8.17 51.79
N LEU A 3 39.74 -7.33 52.47
CA LEU A 3 39.58 -5.89 52.65
C LEU A 3 40.30 -5.18 51.46
N PRO A 4 40.27 -3.83 51.30
CA PRO A 4 39.26 -2.84 51.68
C PRO A 4 39.03 -1.74 50.63
N SER A 5 38.13 -0.86 51.03
CA SER A 5 37.72 0.46 50.54
C SER A 5 38.79 1.56 50.34
N ARG A 6 38.36 2.63 49.64
CA ARG A 6 38.53 4.09 49.88
C ARG A 6 39.51 4.92 48.99
N ARG A 7 38.86 5.84 48.23
CA ARG A 7 39.03 7.32 48.17
C ARG A 7 40.27 8.00 47.55
N PHE A 8 39.92 8.96 46.67
CA PHE A 8 40.44 10.34 46.44
C PHE A 8 41.65 10.65 45.52
N SER A 9 41.32 11.53 44.55
CA SER A 9 41.94 12.80 44.14
C SER A 9 43.12 12.88 43.14
N LYS A 10 42.81 13.61 42.04
CA LYS A 10 43.56 14.69 41.32
C LYS A 10 45.08 14.56 41.12
N THR A 11 45.50 14.67 39.84
CA THR A 11 46.55 15.58 39.27
C THR A 11 46.70 15.21 37.77
N LYS A 12 46.53 16.08 36.75
CA LYS A 12 47.22 17.30 36.27
C LYS A 12 48.50 17.01 35.43
N LYS A 13 48.57 17.67 34.26
CA LYS A 13 49.71 18.00 33.36
C LYS A 13 50.02 17.04 32.20
N THR A 14 49.72 17.42 30.94
CA THR A 14 50.50 18.19 29.92
C THR A 14 51.42 17.24 29.12
N ASP A 15 51.70 17.34 27.81
CA ASP A 15 51.92 18.43 26.84
C ASP A 15 51.57 17.90 25.41
N GLU A 16 51.08 18.74 24.47
CA GLU A 16 51.76 19.19 23.21
C GLU A 16 52.01 18.06 22.18
N ASP A 17 51.72 18.12 20.89
CA ASP A 17 51.64 19.22 19.94
C ASP A 17 50.87 18.82 18.67
N ASP A 18 50.31 19.83 18.01
CA ASP A 18 49.77 19.83 16.65
C ASP A 18 50.85 19.57 15.59
N GLU A 19 50.56 18.76 14.56
CA GLU A 19 51.08 19.02 13.20
C GLU A 19 50.14 18.51 12.09
N ARG A 20 49.26 19.42 11.67
CA ARG A 20 48.90 19.81 10.29
C ARG A 20 49.03 18.79 9.13
N THR A 21 47.85 18.52 8.55
CA THR A 21 47.48 18.82 7.15
C THR A 21 48.27 18.18 6.00
N ILE A 22 47.69 17.16 5.36
CA ILE A 22 47.66 17.08 3.88
C ILE A 22 46.23 16.69 3.45
N SER A 23 45.47 17.70 3.04
CA SER A 23 44.25 17.55 2.27
C SER A 23 44.60 17.32 0.80
N LEU A 24 44.25 16.17 0.25
CA LEU A 24 44.12 15.98 -1.20
C LEU A 24 42.70 15.54 -1.51
N LYS A 25 41.96 16.45 -2.15
CA LYS A 25 40.68 16.22 -2.82
C LYS A 25 40.82 15.00 -3.75
N LEU A 26 39.87 14.07 -3.66
CA LEU A 26 39.54 13.19 -4.78
C LEU A 26 38.10 13.47 -5.16
N ASP A 27 38.00 14.24 -6.24
CA ASP A 27 36.78 14.50 -6.98
C ASP A 27 36.21 13.19 -7.54
N VAL A 28 34.88 13.19 -7.59
CA VAL A 28 33.97 12.20 -8.13
C VAL A 28 34.32 11.89 -9.60
N ILE A 29 34.49 10.61 -9.94
CA ILE A 29 34.50 10.11 -11.32
C ILE A 29 33.37 9.07 -11.46
N PRO A 30 32.53 9.12 -12.51
CA PRO A 30 31.36 8.24 -12.68
C PRO A 30 31.74 6.83 -13.12
N SER A 31 31.03 5.84 -12.59
CA SER A 31 31.34 4.40 -12.62
C SER A 31 30.97 3.65 -13.91
N GLU A 32 31.05 4.26 -15.09
CA GLU A 32 30.76 3.56 -16.37
C GLU A 32 31.96 3.52 -17.34
N GLU A 33 32.78 4.57 -17.44
CA GLU A 33 33.94 4.57 -18.35
C GLU A 33 35.16 3.75 -17.85
N ALA A 34 35.22 3.43 -16.56
CA ALA A 34 36.29 2.58 -16.00
C ALA A 34 36.09 1.09 -16.34
N LEU A 35 34.83 0.66 -16.52
CA LEU A 35 34.48 -0.73 -16.80
C LEU A 35 34.65 -1.06 -18.29
N GLU A 36 34.37 -0.11 -19.18
CA GLU A 36 34.62 -0.25 -20.63
C GLU A 36 36.11 -0.27 -20.99
N ARG A 37 36.97 0.42 -20.21
CA ARG A 37 38.43 0.37 -20.42
C ARG A 37 39.09 -0.92 -19.92
N ALA A 38 38.45 -1.66 -19.02
CA ALA A 38 38.97 -2.94 -18.50
C ALA A 38 38.72 -4.14 -19.44
N THR A 39 37.84 -4.00 -20.45
CA THR A 39 37.43 -5.11 -21.34
C THR A 39 37.99 -5.03 -22.77
N SER A 40 38.84 -4.05 -23.09
CA SER A 40 39.53 -3.98 -24.39
C SER A 40 40.85 -4.78 -24.36
N SER A 41 40.95 -5.78 -25.23
CA SER A 41 41.98 -6.82 -25.32
C SER A 41 43.40 -6.38 -25.74
N LYS A 42 43.88 -5.22 -25.30
CA LYS A 42 45.23 -4.73 -25.61
C LYS A 42 45.90 -3.99 -24.46
N PHE A 43 46.18 -4.66 -23.34
CA PHE A 43 47.26 -4.29 -22.40
C PHE A 43 47.51 -5.45 -21.44
N ALA A 44 48.17 -6.52 -21.92
CA ALA A 44 48.50 -7.70 -21.11
C ALA A 44 49.98 -7.77 -20.69
N ASN A 45 50.79 -6.73 -20.94
CA ASN A 45 52.25 -6.81 -20.75
C ASN A 45 52.89 -5.69 -19.92
N VAL A 46 52.15 -5.05 -19.00
CA VAL A 46 52.74 -4.18 -17.97
C VAL A 46 51.80 -4.16 -16.76
N LEU A 47 51.95 -5.09 -15.81
CA LEU A 47 51.31 -5.04 -14.49
C LEU A 47 52.01 -6.03 -13.53
N ASP A 48 52.31 -5.57 -12.31
CA ASP A 48 53.04 -6.32 -11.27
C ASP A 48 52.21 -7.49 -10.67
N PRO A 49 52.86 -8.57 -10.18
CA PRO A 49 52.18 -9.78 -9.70
C PRO A 49 51.17 -9.57 -8.55
N ASN A 50 51.32 -8.49 -7.78
CA ASN A 50 50.47 -8.19 -6.63
C ASN A 50 49.11 -7.56 -7.00
N GLU A 51 48.96 -6.99 -8.20
CA GLU A 51 47.68 -6.41 -8.65
C GLU A 51 46.77 -7.46 -9.31
N LEU A 52 47.34 -8.55 -9.86
CA LEU A 52 46.57 -9.68 -10.37
C LEU A 52 45.88 -10.49 -9.25
N GLU A 53 46.48 -10.58 -8.06
CA GLU A 53 45.89 -11.31 -6.92
C GLU A 53 44.71 -10.55 -6.29
N ALA A 54 44.70 -9.22 -6.39
CA ALA A 54 43.59 -8.36 -5.97
C ALA A 54 42.38 -8.49 -6.91
N VAL A 55 42.62 -8.62 -8.22
CA VAL A 55 41.56 -8.85 -9.22
C VAL A 55 41.00 -10.27 -9.10
N ALA A 56 41.84 -11.30 -8.89
CA ALA A 56 41.39 -12.67 -8.71
C ALA A 56 40.58 -12.91 -7.42
N LYS A 57 40.88 -12.20 -6.33
CA LYS A 57 40.09 -12.24 -5.08
C LYS A 57 38.73 -11.54 -5.18
N THR A 58 38.51 -10.73 -6.22
CA THR A 58 37.22 -10.03 -6.43
C THR A 58 36.24 -10.87 -7.27
N THR A 59 36.72 -11.91 -7.99
CA THR A 59 35.89 -12.73 -8.89
C THR A 59 35.48 -14.10 -8.30
N SER A 60 35.86 -14.45 -7.07
CA SER A 60 35.53 -15.76 -6.46
C SER A 60 34.23 -15.80 -5.63
N TYR A 61 33.32 -14.84 -5.81
CA TYR A 61 31.96 -14.88 -5.24
C TYR A 61 30.91 -15.05 -6.35
N LEU A 62 30.98 -16.15 -7.09
CA LEU A 62 29.87 -16.68 -7.88
C LEU A 62 29.65 -18.14 -7.43
N PRO A 63 28.44 -18.54 -7.01
CA PRO A 63 28.19 -19.92 -6.61
C PRO A 63 28.16 -20.81 -7.86
N ALA A 64 28.96 -21.88 -7.84
CA ALA A 64 28.97 -22.92 -8.85
C ALA A 64 27.62 -23.66 -8.90
N GLN A 65 26.95 -23.62 -10.06
CA GLN A 65 25.88 -24.56 -10.40
C GLN A 65 26.49 -25.91 -10.79
N ASN A 66 26.04 -26.96 -10.13
CA ASN A 66 26.30 -28.35 -10.51
C ASN A 66 25.53 -28.73 -11.79
N SER A 67 26.22 -29.15 -12.84
CA SER A 67 25.80 -30.25 -13.73
C SER A 67 27.02 -30.74 -14.55
N PRO A 68 27.10 -32.03 -14.90
CA PRO A 68 28.35 -32.66 -15.27
C PRO A 68 28.66 -32.46 -16.76
N PHE A 69 29.84 -31.92 -17.07
CA PHE A 69 30.44 -32.10 -18.39
C PHE A 69 31.73 -32.89 -18.24
N GLU A 70 31.62 -34.12 -18.72
CA GLU A 70 32.64 -35.14 -18.87
C GLU A 70 33.55 -34.75 -20.04
N VAL A 71 34.85 -34.59 -19.80
CA VAL A 71 35.87 -34.55 -20.86
C VAL A 71 37.10 -35.32 -20.39
N GLU A 72 37.41 -36.37 -21.15
CA GLU A 72 38.54 -37.28 -21.04
C GLU A 72 39.92 -36.60 -21.22
N PRO A 73 41.01 -37.27 -20.81
CA PRO A 73 42.30 -36.64 -20.54
C PRO A 73 43.13 -36.46 -21.82
N ASN A 74 44.09 -35.55 -21.79
CA ASN A 74 45.24 -35.67 -22.68
C ASN A 74 46.55 -35.36 -21.98
N ASP A 75 47.47 -36.29 -22.20
CA ASP A 75 48.81 -36.40 -21.64
C ASP A 75 49.74 -35.31 -22.18
N ASN A 76 50.64 -34.80 -21.33
CA ASN A 76 52.08 -35.05 -21.46
C ASN A 76 52.95 -34.13 -20.59
N ALA A 77 53.95 -34.79 -19.98
CA ALA A 77 55.29 -34.31 -19.59
C ALA A 77 55.38 -33.17 -18.55
N GLY A 78 56.17 -33.27 -17.47
CA GLY A 78 57.18 -34.23 -17.06
C GLY A 78 58.05 -33.59 -15.96
N ASN A 79 58.54 -34.42 -15.03
CA ASN A 79 59.71 -34.24 -14.15
C ASN A 79 59.81 -32.95 -13.29
N SER A 80 59.81 -33.08 -11.95
CA SER A 80 60.93 -33.57 -11.12
C SER A 80 60.78 -33.14 -9.65
N SER A 81 60.92 -34.11 -8.75
CA SER A 81 61.62 -34.11 -7.45
C SER A 81 61.26 -33.09 -6.35
N ASP A 82 60.83 -33.67 -5.22
CA ASP A 82 61.31 -33.46 -3.85
C ASP A 82 61.00 -32.11 -3.16
N GLU A 83 60.09 -32.12 -2.17
CA GLU A 83 60.48 -32.20 -0.75
C GLU A 83 59.25 -32.17 0.17
N GLU A 84 59.18 -33.21 0.99
CA GLU A 84 58.35 -33.35 2.17
C GLU A 84 58.79 -32.32 3.24
N ALA A 85 57.86 -31.68 3.96
CA ALA A 85 57.75 -31.83 5.42
C ALA A 85 57.03 -30.67 6.16
N VAL A 86 56.38 -31.10 7.25
CA VAL A 86 56.03 -30.34 8.48
C VAL A 86 54.80 -29.44 8.46
N ARG A 87 53.65 -30.03 8.85
CA ARG A 87 52.65 -29.32 9.68
C ARG A 87 53.23 -29.08 11.08
N PRO A 88 52.86 -27.99 11.76
CA PRO A 88 52.08 -28.20 12.97
C PRO A 88 50.92 -27.22 13.15
N LYS A 89 49.83 -27.74 13.69
CA LYS A 89 48.73 -27.01 14.33
C LYS A 89 49.23 -26.39 15.64
N LEU A 90 48.85 -25.15 15.95
CA LEU A 90 48.56 -24.61 17.30
C LEU A 90 48.03 -23.18 17.10
N SER A 91 46.71 -23.01 17.10
CA SER A 91 45.93 -22.60 18.27
C SER A 91 45.96 -21.09 18.50
N ASN A 92 44.78 -20.47 18.35
CA ASN A 92 44.22 -19.36 19.12
C ASN A 92 45.19 -18.42 19.86
N ILE A 93 45.05 -17.11 19.64
CA ILE A 93 44.68 -16.06 20.62
C ILE A 93 44.77 -14.69 19.90
N PHE A 94 43.88 -13.76 20.31
CA PHE A 94 43.64 -12.38 19.82
C PHE A 94 42.61 -12.28 18.69
N SER A 95 41.30 -12.28 18.97
CA SER A 95 40.51 -11.32 19.78
C SER A 95 40.51 -9.88 19.22
N SER A 96 39.34 -9.52 18.70
CA SER A 96 38.68 -8.22 18.82
C SER A 96 39.14 -7.08 17.92
N GLY A 97 38.51 -7.01 16.74
CA GLY A 97 38.25 -5.77 16.02
C GLY A 97 36.87 -5.87 15.37
N THR A 98 35.86 -5.30 16.02
CA THR A 98 34.48 -5.22 15.51
C THR A 98 34.46 -4.42 14.21
N ILE A 99 34.54 -5.09 13.06
CA ILE A 99 34.12 -4.49 11.78
C ILE A 99 32.59 -4.55 11.79
N ARG A 100 31.97 -3.42 12.13
CA ARG A 100 30.56 -3.18 11.80
C ARG A 100 30.47 -3.16 10.27
N THR A 101 30.16 -4.30 9.67
CA THR A 101 29.68 -4.37 8.30
C THR A 101 28.37 -3.59 8.25
N THR A 102 28.44 -2.37 7.71
CA THR A 102 27.30 -1.66 7.18
C THR A 102 26.60 -2.65 6.24
N ARG A 103 25.40 -3.08 6.61
CA ARG A 103 24.57 -3.99 5.83
C ARG A 103 24.23 -3.26 4.53
N ALA A 104 25.03 -3.50 3.48
CA ALA A 104 24.63 -3.13 2.14
C ALA A 104 23.31 -3.86 1.88
N PHE A 105 22.23 -3.11 1.69
CA PHE A 105 20.97 -3.66 1.24
C PHE A 105 21.20 -4.14 -0.20
N ASN A 106 21.48 -5.42 -0.37
CA ASN A 106 21.41 -6.06 -1.68
C ASN A 106 19.94 -5.97 -2.12
N PHE A 107 19.66 -5.19 -3.15
CA PHE A 107 18.33 -5.00 -3.70
C PHE A 107 17.91 -6.11 -4.70
N ASP A 108 18.74 -7.12 -4.89
CA ASP A 108 18.55 -8.16 -5.91
C ASP A 108 18.45 -9.58 -5.32
N GLU A 109 17.63 -9.76 -4.27
CA GLU A 109 17.01 -11.08 -4.08
C GLU A 109 15.89 -11.20 -5.12
N GLU A 110 16.13 -11.94 -6.21
CA GLU A 110 15.06 -12.33 -7.13
C GLU A 110 13.96 -13.06 -6.34
N ASP A 111 12.82 -12.38 -6.12
CA ASP A 111 11.64 -13.02 -5.55
C ASP A 111 11.38 -14.32 -6.34
N PRO A 112 11.30 -15.50 -5.70
CA PRO A 112 11.08 -16.79 -6.37
C PRO A 112 9.68 -16.90 -7.02
N ILE A 113 8.88 -15.83 -6.96
CA ILE A 113 7.52 -15.74 -7.44
C ILE A 113 7.52 -15.02 -8.81
N THR A 114 7.22 -15.77 -9.86
CA THR A 114 7.03 -15.22 -11.22
C THR A 114 5.64 -14.59 -11.36
N TYR A 115 5.59 -13.32 -11.75
CA TYR A 115 4.34 -12.59 -12.01
C TYR A 115 4.06 -12.55 -13.51
N PRO A 116 2.83 -12.86 -13.96
CA PRO A 116 2.48 -12.89 -15.38
C PRO A 116 2.46 -11.49 -16.03
N GLU A 117 2.45 -10.41 -15.24
CA GLU A 117 2.52 -9.01 -15.69
C GLU A 117 1.56 -8.69 -16.85
N GLY A 118 0.30 -9.12 -16.72
CA GLY A 118 -0.74 -8.94 -17.72
C GLY A 118 -1.32 -10.26 -18.27
N GLY A 119 -1.90 -10.18 -19.46
CA GLY A 119 -2.61 -11.30 -20.11
C GLY A 119 -4.13 -11.26 -19.89
N LYS A 120 -4.85 -12.15 -20.60
CA LYS A 120 -6.32 -12.20 -20.55
C LYS A 120 -6.84 -12.43 -19.13
N GLU A 121 -6.20 -13.35 -18.38
CA GLU A 121 -6.61 -13.65 -17.01
C GLU A 121 -6.36 -12.47 -16.06
N ALA A 122 -5.18 -11.84 -16.11
CA ALA A 122 -4.87 -10.69 -15.25
C ALA A 122 -5.81 -9.50 -15.54
N ASN A 123 -6.12 -9.24 -16.80
CA ASN A 123 -7.05 -8.18 -17.19
C ASN A 123 -8.49 -8.49 -16.74
N LEU A 124 -8.91 -9.75 -16.78
CA LEU A 124 -10.21 -10.17 -16.25
C LEU A 124 -10.28 -9.99 -14.73
N VAL A 125 -9.19 -10.26 -14.00
CA VAL A 125 -9.13 -10.00 -12.55
C VAL A 125 -9.25 -8.51 -12.25
N VAL A 126 -8.57 -7.64 -13.02
CA VAL A 126 -8.69 -6.18 -12.87
C VAL A 126 -10.13 -5.72 -13.16
N LEU A 127 -10.78 -6.26 -14.19
CA LEU A 127 -12.18 -5.97 -14.49
C LEU A 127 -13.13 -6.47 -13.39
N GLY A 128 -12.90 -7.68 -12.87
CA GLY A 128 -13.65 -8.20 -11.72
C GLY A 128 -13.48 -7.29 -10.50
N ALA A 129 -12.24 -6.87 -10.24
CA ALA A 129 -11.95 -5.95 -9.16
C ALA A 129 -12.64 -4.59 -9.31
N PHE A 130 -12.64 -4.03 -10.52
CA PHE A 130 -13.40 -2.83 -10.85
C PHE A 130 -14.89 -2.99 -10.52
N LEU A 131 -15.49 -4.12 -10.91
CA LEU A 131 -16.91 -4.42 -10.67
C LEU A 131 -17.23 -4.64 -9.19
N ALA A 132 -16.30 -5.16 -8.37
CA ALA A 132 -16.49 -5.27 -6.93
C ALA A 132 -16.29 -3.94 -6.19
N LEU A 133 -15.32 -3.13 -6.59
CA LEU A 133 -15.06 -1.83 -5.97
C LEU A 133 -16.14 -0.79 -6.32
N LEU A 134 -16.82 -0.95 -7.45
CA LEU A 134 -17.90 -0.06 -7.88
C LEU A 134 -19.05 0.00 -6.85
N PRO A 135 -19.65 -1.11 -6.38
CA PRO A 135 -20.60 -1.09 -5.27
C PRO A 135 -20.02 -0.57 -3.95
N SER A 136 -18.88 -1.11 -3.51
CA SER A 136 -18.32 -0.81 -2.17
C SER A 136 -17.97 0.68 -2.01
N TRP A 137 -17.16 1.23 -2.92
CA TRP A 137 -16.78 2.64 -2.88
C TRP A 137 -17.84 3.56 -3.49
N GLY A 138 -18.60 3.09 -4.47
CA GLY A 138 -19.68 3.90 -5.07
C GLY A 138 -20.76 4.24 -4.05
N ILE A 139 -21.17 3.29 -3.21
CA ILE A 139 -22.13 3.56 -2.12
C ILE A 139 -21.52 4.53 -1.12
N ALA A 140 -20.26 4.35 -0.73
CA ALA A 140 -19.55 5.27 0.18
C ALA A 140 -19.55 6.71 -0.34
N ASN A 141 -19.26 6.90 -1.63
CA ASN A 141 -19.29 8.21 -2.29
C ASN A 141 -20.71 8.78 -2.47
N SER A 142 -21.74 7.94 -2.35
CA SER A 142 -23.16 8.32 -2.50
C SER A 142 -23.88 8.49 -1.16
N THR A 143 -23.19 8.29 -0.05
CA THR A 143 -23.73 8.40 1.31
C THR A 143 -24.40 9.74 1.55
N GLY A 144 -23.84 10.84 1.05
CA GLY A 144 -24.42 12.19 1.18
C GLY A 144 -25.83 12.31 0.60
N VAL A 145 -26.08 11.80 -0.60
CA VAL A 145 -27.42 11.86 -1.23
C VAL A 145 -28.42 10.95 -0.52
N ILE A 146 -27.97 9.78 -0.06
CA ILE A 146 -28.80 8.87 0.74
C ILE A 146 -29.12 9.51 2.10
N GLN A 147 -28.15 10.17 2.72
CA GLN A 147 -28.29 10.87 3.99
C GLN A 147 -29.30 12.00 3.91
N THR A 148 -29.18 12.88 2.91
CA THR A 148 -30.11 14.01 2.72
C THR A 148 -31.54 13.50 2.54
N TYR A 149 -31.74 12.50 1.69
CA TYR A 149 -33.08 11.95 1.47
C TYR A 149 -33.66 11.28 2.72
N ILE A 150 -32.86 10.54 3.48
CA ILE A 150 -33.32 9.93 4.74
C ILE A 150 -33.67 11.00 5.77
N ALA A 151 -32.88 12.06 5.85
CA ALA A 151 -33.12 13.18 6.76
C ALA A 151 -34.38 13.98 6.42
N GLU A 152 -34.71 14.13 5.15
CA GLU A 152 -35.92 14.87 4.73
C GLU A 152 -37.20 14.03 4.82
N ASN A 153 -37.12 12.70 4.61
CA ASN A 153 -38.32 11.88 4.42
C ASN A 153 -38.58 10.87 5.56
N GLN A 154 -37.63 9.96 5.84
CA GLN A 154 -37.88 8.85 6.77
C GLN A 154 -37.63 9.25 8.23
N LEU A 155 -36.63 10.09 8.45
CA LEU A 155 -36.14 10.52 9.76
C LEU A 155 -36.25 12.05 9.92
N SER A 156 -37.29 12.66 9.35
CA SER A 156 -37.55 14.12 9.44
C SER A 156 -37.58 14.64 10.89
N ASP A 157 -38.01 13.80 11.81
CA ASP A 157 -38.19 14.15 13.22
C ASP A 157 -36.91 13.96 14.05
N VAL A 158 -35.84 13.43 13.45
CA VAL A 158 -34.58 13.09 14.12
C VAL A 158 -33.53 14.15 13.80
N PRO A 159 -32.73 14.60 14.79
CA PRO A 159 -31.69 15.58 14.53
C PRO A 159 -30.65 15.04 13.54
N THR A 160 -30.20 15.89 12.61
CA THR A 160 -29.24 15.56 11.56
C THR A 160 -27.93 14.97 12.11
N SER A 161 -27.52 15.37 13.32
CA SER A 161 -26.34 14.81 14.00
C SER A 161 -26.46 13.30 14.28
N THR A 162 -27.65 12.84 14.68
CA THR A 162 -27.93 11.41 14.90
C THR A 162 -27.96 10.64 13.58
N ILE A 163 -28.44 11.26 12.50
CA ILE A 163 -28.45 10.65 11.17
C ILE A 163 -27.03 10.49 10.64
N SER A 164 -26.17 11.51 10.82
CA SER A 164 -24.76 11.45 10.43
C SER A 164 -24.01 10.28 11.09
N TRP A 165 -24.35 9.90 12.34
CA TRP A 165 -23.75 8.73 13.00
C TRP A 165 -23.95 7.42 12.22
N ILE A 166 -25.09 7.26 11.53
CA ILE A 166 -25.37 6.06 10.72
C ILE A 166 -24.31 5.93 9.62
N PHE A 167 -24.01 7.01 8.91
CA PHE A 167 -23.04 7.03 7.81
C PHE A 167 -21.59 6.99 8.30
N SER A 168 -21.30 7.62 9.45
CA SER A 168 -19.98 7.54 10.09
C SER A 168 -19.64 6.12 10.54
N ILE A 169 -20.60 5.41 11.16
CA ILE A 169 -20.42 4.00 11.56
C ILE A 169 -20.23 3.11 10.33
N TYR A 170 -20.95 3.38 9.23
CA TYR A 170 -20.77 2.67 7.97
C TYR A 170 -19.31 2.78 7.48
N LEU A 171 -18.76 4.00 7.36
CA LEU A 171 -17.38 4.22 6.91
C LEU A 171 -16.37 3.59 7.87
N PHE A 172 -16.60 3.70 9.18
CA PHE A 172 -15.74 3.07 10.19
C PHE A 172 -15.71 1.55 10.04
N LEU A 173 -16.86 0.90 9.88
CA LEU A 173 -16.93 -0.56 9.71
C LEU A 173 -16.41 -1.01 8.34
N MET A 174 -16.65 -0.23 7.29
CA MET A 174 -16.09 -0.48 5.96
C MET A 174 -14.57 -0.52 5.98
N LEU A 175 -13.91 0.52 6.51
CA LEU A 175 -12.44 0.56 6.55
C LEU A 175 -11.87 -0.35 7.64
N GLY A 176 -12.53 -0.44 8.79
CA GLY A 176 -12.07 -1.26 9.92
C GLY A 176 -12.12 -2.77 9.63
N SER A 177 -13.11 -3.24 8.89
CA SER A 177 -13.23 -4.66 8.53
C SER A 177 -12.19 -5.11 7.49
N CYS A 178 -11.58 -4.19 6.73
CA CYS A 178 -10.49 -4.51 5.81
C CYS A 178 -9.30 -5.16 6.53
N VAL A 179 -9.02 -4.77 7.78
CA VAL A 179 -7.91 -5.29 8.59
C VAL A 179 -8.07 -6.79 8.84
N VAL A 180 -9.27 -7.20 9.27
CA VAL A 180 -9.59 -8.62 9.51
C VAL A 180 -9.73 -9.39 8.20
N SER A 181 -10.30 -8.75 7.17
CA SER A 181 -10.46 -9.40 5.88
C SER A 181 -9.13 -9.64 5.15
N GLY A 182 -8.12 -8.79 5.38
CA GLY A 182 -6.78 -8.94 4.79
C GLY A 182 -6.10 -10.22 5.28
N THR A 183 -6.06 -10.42 6.60
CA THR A 183 -5.46 -11.64 7.17
C THR A 183 -6.21 -12.91 6.81
N TYR A 184 -7.53 -12.83 6.65
CA TYR A 184 -8.31 -13.94 6.12
C TYR A 184 -7.94 -14.24 4.67
N PHE A 185 -7.85 -13.21 3.82
CA PHE A 185 -7.50 -13.36 2.40
C PHE A 185 -6.13 -14.01 2.23
N ASP A 186 -5.12 -13.54 2.97
CA ASP A 186 -3.74 -14.04 2.87
C ASP A 186 -3.62 -15.55 3.16
N ARG A 187 -4.55 -16.12 3.96
CA ARG A 187 -4.51 -17.53 4.37
C ARG A 187 -5.52 -18.42 3.64
N ASN A 188 -6.75 -17.94 3.48
CA ASN A 188 -7.90 -18.73 3.06
C ASN A 188 -8.40 -18.38 1.66
N GLY A 189 -7.84 -17.33 1.06
CA GLY A 189 -8.14 -16.86 -0.28
C GLY A 189 -9.38 -15.96 -0.40
N ALA A 190 -9.66 -15.54 -1.62
CA ALA A 190 -10.62 -14.49 -1.96
C ALA A 190 -12.08 -14.97 -2.05
N ARG A 191 -12.33 -16.25 -2.35
CA ARG A 191 -13.68 -16.71 -2.74
C ARG A 191 -14.73 -16.57 -1.64
N LEU A 192 -14.41 -16.98 -0.40
CA LEU A 192 -15.38 -16.91 0.70
C LEU A 192 -15.69 -15.45 1.09
N PRO A 193 -14.70 -14.56 1.26
CA PRO A 193 -14.94 -13.14 1.46
C PRO A 193 -15.81 -12.50 0.38
N LEU A 194 -15.58 -12.85 -0.89
CA LEU A 194 -16.40 -12.33 -2.00
C LEU A 194 -17.87 -12.72 -1.86
N VAL A 195 -18.17 -13.99 -1.57
CA VAL A 195 -19.57 -14.43 -1.42
C VAL A 195 -20.22 -13.79 -0.18
N LEU A 196 -19.54 -13.87 0.97
CA LEU A 196 -20.07 -13.36 2.23
C LEU A 196 -20.29 -11.85 2.16
N GLY A 197 -19.29 -11.11 1.70
CA GLY A 197 -19.37 -9.66 1.58
C GLY A 197 -20.44 -9.21 0.59
N SER A 198 -20.63 -9.96 -0.52
CA SER A 198 -21.69 -9.67 -1.49
C SER A 198 -23.08 -9.87 -0.91
N ILE A 199 -23.32 -10.96 -0.19
CA ILE A 199 -24.60 -11.23 0.47
C ILE A 199 -24.89 -10.17 1.53
N MET A 200 -23.89 -9.81 2.33
CA MET A 200 -24.05 -8.77 3.37
C MET A 200 -24.32 -7.40 2.78
N LEU A 201 -23.61 -7.01 1.72
CA LEU A 201 -23.79 -5.72 1.06
C LEU A 201 -25.17 -5.61 0.38
N VAL A 202 -25.56 -6.60 -0.43
CA VAL A 202 -26.87 -6.61 -1.11
C VAL A 202 -28.00 -6.72 -0.09
N GLY A 203 -27.86 -7.61 0.90
CA GLY A 203 -28.84 -7.78 1.98
C GLY A 203 -29.01 -6.52 2.82
N GLY A 204 -27.91 -5.79 3.10
CA GLY A 204 -27.94 -4.52 3.82
C GLY A 204 -28.69 -3.43 3.05
N ILE A 205 -28.46 -3.29 1.74
CA ILE A 205 -29.17 -2.31 0.90
C ILE A 205 -30.67 -2.65 0.83
N LEU A 206 -31.03 -3.92 0.66
CA LEU A 206 -32.43 -4.37 0.68
C LEU A 206 -33.10 -4.11 2.03
N GLY A 207 -32.38 -4.37 3.13
CA GLY A 207 -32.85 -4.07 4.48
C GLY A 207 -33.04 -2.57 4.71
N MET A 208 -32.15 -1.73 4.16
CA MET A 208 -32.25 -0.28 4.24
C MET A 208 -33.51 0.23 3.53
N GLY A 209 -33.86 -0.35 2.38
CA GLY A 209 -35.07 0.01 1.64
C GLY A 209 -36.38 -0.18 2.41
N ASN A 210 -36.38 -1.04 3.45
CA ASN A 210 -37.54 -1.33 4.30
C ASN A 210 -37.42 -0.71 5.70
N SER A 211 -36.37 0.05 5.98
CA SER A 211 -36.10 0.61 7.30
C SER A 211 -36.87 1.91 7.51
N THR A 212 -37.45 2.08 8.69
CA THR A 212 -38.19 3.29 9.11
C THR A 212 -37.64 3.90 10.40
N LYS A 213 -36.88 3.14 11.19
CA LYS A 213 -36.31 3.58 12.47
C LYS A 213 -34.80 3.65 12.43
N VAL A 214 -34.20 4.57 13.18
CA VAL A 214 -32.74 4.79 13.27
C VAL A 214 -31.96 3.49 13.46
N TYR A 215 -32.36 2.64 14.42
CA TYR A 215 -31.63 1.38 14.68
C TYR A 215 -31.69 0.39 13.50
N GLN A 216 -32.77 0.42 12.71
CA GLN A 216 -32.90 -0.43 11.52
C GLN A 216 -31.93 0.03 10.43
N PHE A 217 -31.76 1.34 10.26
CA PHE A 217 -30.74 1.91 9.37
C PHE A 217 -29.33 1.59 9.84
N ILE A 218 -29.04 1.67 11.15
CA ILE A 218 -27.73 1.28 11.69
C ILE A 218 -27.43 -0.19 11.39
N LEU A 219 -28.39 -1.09 11.63
CA LEU A 219 -28.18 -2.52 11.43
C LEU A 219 -28.07 -2.90 9.94
N SER A 220 -28.93 -2.33 9.09
CA SER A 220 -28.99 -2.64 7.67
C SER A 220 -27.91 -1.94 6.85
N PHE A 221 -27.74 -0.63 7.03
CA PHE A 221 -26.78 0.14 6.27
C PHE A 221 -25.39 0.11 6.94
N SER A 222 -25.27 0.55 8.18
CA SER A 222 -23.95 0.70 8.80
C SER A 222 -23.27 -0.64 9.03
N VAL A 223 -23.97 -1.58 9.67
CA VAL A 223 -23.39 -2.88 10.05
C VAL A 223 -23.30 -3.81 8.83
N LEU A 224 -24.43 -4.15 8.18
CA LEU A 224 -24.42 -5.11 7.08
C LEU A 224 -23.67 -4.57 5.85
N CYS A 225 -23.97 -3.36 5.35
CA CYS A 225 -23.23 -2.82 4.20
C CYS A 225 -21.79 -2.44 4.55
N GLY A 226 -21.51 -1.97 5.77
CA GLY A 226 -20.15 -1.62 6.20
C GLY A 226 -19.24 -2.85 6.21
N PHE A 227 -19.62 -3.90 6.96
CA PHE A 227 -18.87 -5.16 6.95
C PHE A 227 -18.82 -5.80 5.55
N GLY A 228 -19.93 -5.77 4.81
CA GLY A 228 -19.98 -6.32 3.46
C GLY A 228 -18.97 -5.65 2.53
N SER A 229 -18.91 -4.31 2.54
CA SER A 229 -18.02 -3.53 1.69
C SER A 229 -16.55 -3.73 2.05
N GLY A 230 -16.20 -3.75 3.34
CA GLY A 230 -14.81 -3.92 3.75
C GLY A 230 -14.28 -5.34 3.57
N ILE A 231 -15.11 -6.37 3.81
CA ILE A 231 -14.75 -7.76 3.52
C ILE A 231 -14.51 -7.99 2.02
N LEU A 232 -15.20 -7.24 1.15
CA LEU A 232 -14.99 -7.30 -0.30
C LEU A 232 -13.68 -6.63 -0.76
N MET A 233 -13.27 -5.55 -0.11
CA MET A 233 -12.16 -4.71 -0.59
C MET A 233 -10.80 -5.41 -0.52
N SER A 234 -10.45 -5.96 0.64
CA SER A 234 -9.14 -6.60 0.85
C SER A 234 -8.82 -7.71 -0.15
N PRO A 235 -9.69 -8.72 -0.38
CA PRO A 235 -9.38 -9.82 -1.30
C PRO A 235 -9.30 -9.38 -2.76
N VAL A 236 -10.07 -8.36 -3.14
CA VAL A 236 -10.09 -7.84 -4.51
C VAL A 236 -8.79 -7.12 -4.84
N ILE A 237 -8.31 -6.26 -3.95
CA ILE A 237 -7.03 -5.54 -4.11
C ILE A 237 -5.84 -6.51 -3.98
N GLY A 238 -5.96 -7.49 -3.07
CA GLY A 238 -4.98 -8.56 -2.91
C GLY A 238 -4.86 -9.42 -4.17
N ALA A 239 -5.97 -9.80 -4.79
CA ALA A 239 -5.96 -10.59 -6.02
C ALA A 239 -5.20 -9.90 -7.16
N ILE A 240 -5.38 -8.58 -7.37
CA ILE A 240 -4.61 -7.83 -8.38
C ILE A 240 -3.11 -7.93 -8.12
N SER A 241 -2.74 -7.86 -6.85
CA SER A 241 -1.36 -7.88 -6.39
C SER A 241 -0.66 -9.22 -6.68
N HIS A 242 -1.40 -10.31 -6.88
CA HIS A 242 -0.83 -11.62 -7.25
C HIS A 242 -0.49 -11.70 -8.75
N TYR A 243 -1.06 -10.84 -9.59
CA TYR A 243 -0.84 -10.83 -11.05
C TYR A 243 0.14 -9.76 -11.52
N PHE A 244 0.24 -8.65 -10.79
CA PHE A 244 1.07 -7.49 -11.17
C PHE A 244 2.05 -7.11 -10.04
N LYS A 245 3.35 -7.09 -10.35
CA LYS A 245 4.41 -6.55 -9.49
C LYS A 245 4.89 -5.20 -10.02
N LYS A 246 5.26 -5.12 -11.30
CA LYS A 246 5.77 -3.92 -11.99
C LYS A 246 4.66 -2.91 -12.25
N ASN A 247 3.55 -3.33 -12.86
CA ASN A 247 2.42 -2.44 -13.20
C ASN A 247 1.30 -2.42 -12.14
N ARG A 248 1.65 -2.67 -10.87
CA ARG A 248 0.68 -2.85 -9.79
C ARG A 248 -0.10 -1.57 -9.45
N ALA A 249 0.53 -0.40 -9.48
CA ALA A 249 -0.17 0.85 -9.18
C ALA A 249 -1.19 1.17 -10.28
N THR A 250 -0.84 0.93 -11.54
CA THR A 250 -1.70 1.12 -12.71
C THR A 250 -2.91 0.19 -12.64
N ALA A 251 -2.68 -1.11 -12.38
CA ALA A 251 -3.77 -2.09 -12.24
C ALA A 251 -4.71 -1.75 -11.06
N ASN A 252 -4.16 -1.38 -9.90
CA ASN A 252 -4.95 -0.92 -8.76
C ASN A 252 -5.69 0.39 -9.04
N GLY A 253 -5.07 1.32 -9.77
CA GLY A 253 -5.68 2.59 -10.18
C GLY A 253 -6.90 2.34 -11.07
N ILE A 254 -6.77 1.49 -12.09
CA ILE A 254 -7.88 1.09 -12.96
C ILE A 254 -8.99 0.42 -12.15
N ALA A 255 -8.67 -0.52 -11.27
CA ALA A 255 -9.69 -1.18 -10.44
C ALA A 255 -10.41 -0.19 -9.51
N THR A 256 -9.68 0.72 -8.87
CA THR A 256 -10.23 1.70 -7.92
C THR A 256 -11.09 2.76 -8.60
N ASN A 257 -10.93 2.98 -9.92
CA ASN A 257 -11.84 3.84 -10.68
C ASN A 257 -13.29 3.36 -10.64
N GLY A 258 -13.54 2.06 -10.37
CA GLY A 258 -14.89 1.54 -10.16
C GLY A 258 -15.64 2.35 -9.10
N GLY A 259 -14.97 2.72 -8.01
CA GLY A 259 -15.55 3.54 -6.95
C GLY A 259 -15.94 4.96 -7.38
N SER A 260 -15.14 5.60 -8.25
CA SER A 260 -15.49 6.92 -8.80
C SER A 260 -16.63 6.83 -9.80
N VAL A 261 -16.63 5.81 -10.66
CA VAL A 261 -17.73 5.58 -11.60
C VAL A 261 -19.04 5.32 -10.83
N GLY A 262 -19.00 4.49 -9.79
CA GLY A 262 -20.13 4.26 -8.89
C GLY A 262 -20.58 5.55 -8.18
N GLY A 263 -19.64 6.40 -7.74
CA GLY A 263 -19.92 7.69 -7.12
C GLY A 263 -20.56 8.73 -8.05
N VAL A 264 -20.49 8.56 -9.37
CA VAL A 264 -21.23 9.40 -10.33
C VAL A 264 -22.57 8.76 -10.67
N ILE A 265 -22.60 7.46 -10.93
CA ILE A 265 -23.80 6.75 -11.39
C ILE A 265 -24.86 6.68 -10.28
N PHE A 266 -24.49 6.29 -9.06
CA PHE A 266 -25.46 6.02 -8.01
C PHE A 266 -26.21 7.27 -7.54
N PRO A 267 -25.58 8.44 -7.27
CA PRO A 267 -26.32 9.63 -6.86
C PRO A 267 -27.31 10.12 -7.92
N LEU A 268 -26.89 10.13 -9.19
CA LEU A 268 -27.74 10.54 -10.32
C LEU A 268 -28.93 9.58 -10.51
N MET A 269 -28.66 8.28 -10.43
CA MET A 269 -29.67 7.24 -10.53
C MET A 269 -30.68 7.36 -9.37
N LEU A 270 -30.19 7.49 -8.13
CA LEU A 270 -31.04 7.59 -6.93
C LEU A 270 -31.91 8.85 -6.94
N ARG A 271 -31.36 10.02 -7.29
CA ARG A 271 -32.13 11.28 -7.38
C ARG A 271 -33.34 11.13 -8.31
N LYS A 272 -33.17 10.48 -9.46
CA LYS A 272 -34.26 10.23 -10.40
C LYS A 272 -35.23 9.15 -9.88
N LEU A 273 -34.72 8.03 -9.40
CA LEU A 273 -35.54 6.92 -8.92
C LEU A 273 -36.42 7.29 -7.72
N TYR A 274 -35.91 8.12 -6.80
CA TYR A 274 -36.67 8.59 -5.65
C TYR A 274 -37.97 9.29 -6.06
N THR A 275 -37.93 10.11 -7.11
CA THR A 275 -39.12 10.81 -7.62
C THR A 275 -40.08 9.92 -8.41
N GLN A 276 -39.57 8.90 -9.12
CA GLN A 276 -40.38 8.09 -10.03
C GLN A 276 -41.00 6.85 -9.38
N VAL A 277 -40.25 6.14 -8.54
CA VAL A 277 -40.65 4.84 -7.97
C VAL A 277 -40.62 4.82 -6.44
N GLY A 278 -40.14 5.90 -5.81
CA GLY A 278 -40.03 6.01 -4.36
C GLY A 278 -38.81 5.30 -3.76
N PHE A 279 -38.57 5.53 -2.47
CA PHE A 279 -37.37 5.08 -1.76
C PHE A 279 -37.16 3.55 -1.78
N MET A 280 -38.19 2.79 -1.42
CA MET A 280 -38.11 1.34 -1.27
C MET A 280 -37.70 0.66 -2.59
N TRP A 281 -38.32 1.04 -3.71
CA TRP A 281 -37.98 0.50 -5.02
C TRP A 281 -36.64 1.01 -5.55
N SER A 282 -36.27 2.26 -5.24
CA SER A 282 -34.95 2.81 -5.56
C SER A 282 -33.82 1.97 -4.94
N MET A 283 -33.97 1.60 -3.67
CA MET A 283 -32.99 0.75 -2.98
C MET A 283 -32.95 -0.68 -3.51
N ARG A 284 -34.08 -1.24 -3.93
CA ARG A 284 -34.12 -2.56 -4.58
C ARG A 284 -33.41 -2.57 -5.93
N ILE A 285 -33.58 -1.52 -6.72
CA ILE A 285 -32.89 -1.35 -8.01
C ILE A 285 -31.39 -1.20 -7.78
N LEU A 286 -30.98 -0.40 -6.79
CA LEU A 286 -29.58 -0.28 -6.40
C LEU A 286 -28.99 -1.63 -5.95
N ALA A 287 -29.72 -2.37 -5.11
CA ALA A 287 -29.31 -3.69 -4.64
C ALA A 287 -29.15 -4.70 -5.80
N LEU A 288 -30.06 -4.68 -6.77
CA LEU A 288 -29.96 -5.53 -7.98
C LEU A 288 -28.73 -5.16 -8.80
N LEU A 289 -28.50 -3.87 -9.05
CA LEU A 289 -27.32 -3.39 -9.79
C LEU A 289 -26.02 -3.82 -9.10
N CYS A 290 -25.93 -3.59 -7.79
CA CYS A 290 -24.78 -4.03 -6.99
C CYS A 290 -24.62 -5.55 -7.02
N GLY A 291 -25.72 -6.30 -6.89
CA GLY A 291 -25.71 -7.76 -6.93
C GLY A 291 -25.21 -8.32 -8.26
N VAL A 292 -25.62 -7.73 -9.38
CA VAL A 292 -25.13 -8.12 -10.73
C VAL A 292 -23.64 -7.85 -10.87
N CYS A 293 -23.17 -6.65 -10.48
CA CYS A 293 -21.75 -6.31 -10.53
C CYS A 293 -20.90 -7.27 -9.67
N LEU A 294 -21.37 -7.60 -8.46
CA LEU A 294 -20.67 -8.50 -7.54
C LEU A 294 -20.70 -9.95 -8.02
N ALA A 295 -21.81 -10.41 -8.60
CA ALA A 295 -21.90 -11.73 -9.20
C ALA A 295 -20.92 -11.89 -10.37
N LEU A 296 -20.83 -10.88 -11.24
CA LEU A 296 -19.82 -10.85 -12.31
C LEU A 296 -18.41 -10.84 -11.73
N SER A 297 -18.14 -10.01 -10.72
CA SER A 297 -16.84 -9.99 -10.03
C SER A 297 -16.47 -11.37 -9.48
N PHE A 298 -17.42 -12.12 -8.91
CA PHE A 298 -17.16 -13.46 -8.38
C PHE A 298 -16.64 -14.43 -9.45
N PHE A 299 -17.19 -14.37 -10.67
CA PHE A 299 -16.71 -15.21 -11.77
C PHE A 299 -15.39 -14.74 -12.38
N LEU A 300 -15.12 -13.43 -12.35
CA LEU A 300 -13.94 -12.82 -12.97
C LEU A 300 -12.70 -12.85 -12.06
N VAL A 301 -12.88 -12.69 -10.75
CA VAL A 301 -11.77 -12.69 -9.78
C VAL A 301 -11.31 -14.13 -9.55
N LYS A 302 -10.24 -14.50 -10.26
CA LYS A 302 -9.48 -15.71 -10.00
C LYS A 302 -8.27 -15.37 -9.13
N GLU A 303 -8.09 -16.15 -8.08
CA GLU A 303 -6.91 -16.06 -7.24
C GLU A 303 -5.87 -17.08 -7.71
N ARG A 304 -4.61 -16.65 -7.78
CA ARG A 304 -3.47 -17.56 -7.97
C ARG A 304 -3.02 -18.06 -6.60
N LYS A 305 -3.09 -19.38 -6.39
CA LYS A 305 -2.50 -20.03 -5.21
C LYS A 305 -0.98 -20.07 -5.40
N PHE A 306 -0.23 -19.50 -4.47
CA PHE A 306 1.21 -19.72 -4.40
C PHE A 306 1.44 -21.10 -3.76
N GLU A 307 2.13 -21.98 -4.48
CA GLU A 307 2.17 -23.42 -4.18
C GLU A 307 3.01 -23.79 -2.94
N ASN A 308 3.68 -22.82 -2.30
CA ASN A 308 4.71 -23.10 -1.28
C ASN A 308 4.56 -22.34 0.05
N VAL A 309 3.35 -21.92 0.45
CA VAL A 309 3.15 -21.31 1.78
C VAL A 309 2.58 -22.35 2.75
N ALA A 310 3.43 -22.90 3.60
CA ALA A 310 3.01 -23.79 4.67
C ALA A 310 2.25 -23.00 5.75
N TYR A 311 0.93 -22.96 5.67
CA TYR A 311 0.11 -22.32 6.69
C TYR A 311 0.06 -23.18 7.95
N LYS A 312 0.24 -22.57 9.12
CA LYS A 312 0.08 -23.25 10.42
C LYS A 312 -1.36 -23.76 10.55
N GLU A 313 -1.57 -25.07 10.59
CA GLU A 313 -2.91 -25.67 10.78
C GLU A 313 -3.53 -25.15 12.09
N LEU A 314 -4.77 -24.64 12.00
CA LEU A 314 -5.52 -24.13 13.15
C LEU A 314 -6.60 -25.17 13.48
N ASN A 315 -6.38 -25.93 14.54
CA ASN A 315 -7.22 -27.10 14.87
C ASN A 315 -8.45 -26.73 15.71
N THR A 316 -8.46 -25.57 16.38
CA THR A 316 -9.54 -25.16 17.29
C THR A 316 -10.15 -23.80 16.93
N ARG A 317 -11.50 -23.67 16.99
CA ARG A 317 -12.22 -22.39 16.74
C ARG A 317 -11.71 -21.21 17.59
N LYS A 318 -11.31 -21.48 18.85
CA LYS A 318 -10.71 -20.47 19.73
C LYS A 318 -9.33 -20.01 19.25
N GLU A 319 -8.52 -20.93 18.73
CA GLU A 319 -7.22 -20.62 18.13
C GLU A 319 -7.40 -19.84 16.84
N THR A 320 -8.42 -20.14 16.04
CA THR A 320 -8.76 -19.39 14.83
C THR A 320 -9.14 -17.95 15.13
N ILE A 321 -10.05 -17.72 16.08
CA ILE A 321 -10.45 -16.36 16.46
C ILE A 321 -9.27 -15.60 17.07
N ARG A 322 -8.49 -16.27 17.93
CA ARG A 322 -7.29 -15.67 18.54
C ARG A 322 -6.24 -15.32 17.49
N TYR A 323 -6.03 -16.17 16.49
CA TYR A 323 -5.13 -15.94 15.38
C TYR A 323 -5.57 -14.71 14.58
N TYR A 324 -6.82 -14.67 14.11
CA TYR A 324 -7.29 -13.51 13.34
C TYR A 324 -7.29 -12.22 14.15
N LEU A 325 -7.59 -12.24 15.46
CA LEU A 325 -7.57 -11.01 16.27
C LEU A 325 -6.14 -10.54 16.61
N LEU A 326 -5.23 -11.46 16.94
CA LEU A 326 -3.86 -11.10 17.36
C LEU A 326 -2.91 -10.89 16.18
N GLU A 327 -3.09 -11.64 15.09
CA GLU A 327 -2.20 -11.60 13.92
C GLU A 327 -2.64 -10.54 12.90
N SER A 328 -3.90 -10.09 12.94
CA SER A 328 -4.31 -8.88 12.19
C SER A 328 -3.63 -7.61 12.68
N PHE A 329 -3.12 -7.62 13.91
CA PHE A 329 -2.32 -6.52 14.45
C PHE A 329 -0.93 -7.02 14.78
N ASP A 330 -0.05 -7.08 13.77
CA ASP A 330 1.36 -7.36 14.01
C ASP A 330 2.08 -6.17 14.66
N PHE A 331 1.86 -6.01 15.97
CA PHE A 331 2.54 -5.02 16.81
C PHE A 331 4.06 -5.17 16.79
N LYS A 332 4.58 -6.34 16.41
CA LYS A 332 6.03 -6.60 16.34
C LYS A 332 6.63 -5.93 15.11
N SER A 333 5.95 -5.98 13.97
CA SER A 333 6.37 -5.25 12.77
C SER A 333 6.25 -3.74 12.95
N LEU A 334 5.15 -3.26 13.55
CA LEU A 334 4.99 -1.84 13.90
C LEU A 334 6.11 -1.32 14.81
N ARG A 335 6.60 -2.12 15.76
CA ARG A 335 7.67 -1.68 16.66
C ARG A 335 9.07 -1.77 16.05
N LYS A 336 9.29 -2.70 15.11
CA LYS A 336 10.61 -2.95 14.53
C LYS A 336 10.94 -2.01 13.39
N ASP A 337 9.95 -1.61 12.61
CA ASP A 337 10.17 -0.84 11.39
C ASP A 337 9.59 0.57 11.53
N ILE A 338 10.41 1.49 12.06
CA ILE A 338 9.97 2.86 12.35
C ILE A 338 9.59 3.62 11.07
N ILE A 339 10.20 3.27 9.93
CA ILE A 339 9.89 3.87 8.63
C ILE A 339 8.46 3.53 8.24
N PHE A 340 8.05 2.27 8.42
CA PHE A 340 6.67 1.83 8.17
C PHE A 340 5.67 2.59 9.05
N VAL A 341 5.97 2.82 10.33
CA VAL A 341 5.11 3.61 11.22
C VAL A 341 4.94 5.04 10.74
N PHE A 342 6.01 5.71 10.32
CA PHE A 342 5.92 7.07 9.78
C PHE A 342 5.07 7.12 8.51
N VAL A 343 5.19 6.12 7.62
CA VAL A 343 4.33 6.00 6.44
C VAL A 343 2.86 5.82 6.83
N CYS A 344 2.56 4.94 7.80
CA CYS A 344 1.19 4.75 8.29
C CYS A 344 0.59 6.03 8.87
N ILE A 345 1.35 6.76 9.70
CA ILE A 345 0.93 8.04 10.26
C ILE A 345 0.67 9.05 9.13
N GLY A 346 1.55 9.12 8.14
CA GLY A 346 1.37 9.97 6.95
C GLY A 346 0.09 9.64 6.18
N CYS A 347 -0.19 8.35 5.94
CA CYS A 347 -1.42 7.91 5.29
C CYS A 347 -2.68 8.26 6.10
N ILE A 348 -2.63 8.17 7.43
CA ILE A 348 -3.76 8.59 8.29
C ILE A 348 -4.07 10.07 8.10
N PHE A 349 -3.05 10.93 8.13
CA PHE A 349 -3.25 12.38 7.91
C PHE A 349 -3.70 12.70 6.49
N ALA A 350 -3.19 11.98 5.49
CA ALA A 350 -3.62 12.11 4.10
C ALA A 350 -5.11 11.79 3.94
N GLU A 351 -5.56 10.66 4.50
CA GLU A 351 -6.97 10.25 4.46
C GLU A 351 -7.87 11.23 5.23
N LEU A 352 -7.45 11.68 6.41
CA LEU A 352 -8.18 12.72 7.16
C LEU A 352 -8.34 14.00 6.34
N ASN A 353 -7.29 14.43 5.63
CA ASN A 353 -7.37 15.59 4.75
C ASN A 353 -8.35 15.37 3.59
N ILE A 354 -8.27 14.23 2.88
CA ILE A 354 -9.21 13.90 1.78
C ILE A 354 -10.66 13.96 2.25
N VAL A 355 -10.97 13.35 3.40
CA VAL A 355 -12.35 13.32 3.94
C VAL A 355 -12.85 14.73 4.26
N ILE A 356 -12.01 15.57 4.87
CA ILE A 356 -12.36 16.95 5.20
C ILE A 356 -12.59 17.76 3.93
N SER A 357 -11.63 17.76 2.99
CA SER A 357 -11.70 18.56 1.77
C SER A 357 -12.92 18.17 0.94
N CYS A 358 -13.19 16.87 0.75
CA CYS A 358 -14.38 16.39 0.03
C CYS A 358 -15.70 16.78 0.71
N THR A 359 -15.76 16.76 2.05
CA THR A 359 -16.99 17.07 2.79
C THR A 359 -17.33 18.55 2.74
N TYR A 360 -16.34 19.42 2.91
CA TYR A 360 -16.56 20.87 2.98
C TYR A 360 -16.52 21.57 1.62
N PHE A 361 -16.03 20.91 0.57
CA PHE A 361 -15.96 21.51 -0.77
C PHE A 361 -17.30 22.09 -1.25
N SER A 362 -18.37 21.32 -1.21
CA SER A 362 -19.70 21.78 -1.64
C SER A 362 -20.22 22.95 -0.79
N PHE A 363 -19.90 22.96 0.51
CA PHE A 363 -20.30 24.03 1.41
C PHE A 363 -19.56 25.34 1.11
N VAL A 364 -18.28 25.28 0.78
CA VAL A 364 -17.49 26.45 0.36
C VAL A 364 -18.02 27.01 -0.96
N CYS A 365 -18.37 26.16 -1.92
CA CYS A 365 -19.01 26.62 -3.17
C CYS A 365 -20.32 27.37 -2.93
N ILE A 366 -21.18 26.87 -2.03
CA ILE A 366 -22.45 27.56 -1.73
C ILE A 366 -22.19 28.90 -1.02
N LYS A 367 -21.20 28.97 -0.11
CA LYS A 367 -20.86 30.20 0.62
C LYS A 367 -20.25 31.29 -0.26
N THR A 368 -19.45 30.88 -1.24
CA THR A 368 -18.82 31.78 -2.24
C THR A 368 -19.82 32.34 -3.27
N GLY A 369 -21.11 31.95 -3.17
CA GLY A 369 -22.20 32.51 -3.97
C GLY A 369 -22.67 31.63 -5.13
N PHE A 370 -22.15 30.41 -5.28
CA PHE A 370 -22.67 29.47 -6.30
C PHE A 370 -24.00 28.85 -5.87
N THR A 371 -24.82 28.50 -6.86
CA THR A 371 -26.08 27.79 -6.62
C THR A 371 -25.83 26.35 -6.15
N GLN A 372 -26.82 25.73 -5.49
CA GLN A 372 -26.71 24.34 -5.04
C GLN A 372 -26.48 23.37 -6.22
N ASP A 373 -27.15 23.60 -7.36
CA ASP A 373 -26.98 22.76 -8.54
C ASP A 373 -25.56 22.88 -9.14
N GLU A 374 -24.96 24.08 -9.13
CA GLU A 374 -23.56 24.28 -9.55
C GLU A 374 -22.58 23.58 -8.59
N ALA A 375 -22.81 23.65 -7.28
CA ALA A 375 -21.98 22.94 -6.30
C ALA A 375 -22.02 21.41 -6.51
N PHE A 376 -23.19 20.84 -6.78
CA PHE A 376 -23.31 19.41 -7.12
C PHE A 376 -22.65 19.07 -8.47
N LEU A 377 -22.71 19.97 -9.45
CA LEU A 377 -21.98 19.82 -10.71
C LEU A 377 -20.47 19.76 -10.46
N PHE A 378 -19.92 20.63 -9.62
CA PHE A 378 -18.48 20.63 -9.31
C PHE A 378 -18.03 19.33 -8.62
N VAL A 379 -18.83 18.77 -7.72
CA VAL A 379 -18.55 17.44 -7.12
C VAL A 379 -18.54 16.34 -8.20
N THR A 380 -19.46 16.42 -9.16
CA THR A 380 -19.52 15.47 -10.29
C THR A 380 -18.27 15.59 -11.18
N VAL A 381 -17.86 16.83 -11.50
CA VAL A 381 -16.63 17.10 -12.26
C VAL A 381 -15.40 16.62 -11.50
N MET A 382 -15.32 16.84 -10.19
CA MET A 382 -14.23 16.37 -9.34
C MET A 382 -14.10 14.84 -9.40
N ASN A 383 -15.22 14.11 -9.31
CA ASN A 383 -15.22 12.65 -9.46
C ASN A 383 -14.82 12.19 -10.86
N ALA A 384 -15.22 12.92 -11.92
CA ALA A 384 -14.83 12.62 -13.30
C ALA A 384 -13.32 12.83 -13.52
N VAL A 385 -12.78 13.94 -13.03
CA VAL A 385 -11.33 14.24 -13.08
C VAL A 385 -10.55 13.20 -12.26
N ALA A 386 -11.09 12.75 -11.12
CA ALA A 386 -10.45 11.73 -10.30
C ALA A 386 -10.25 10.39 -11.06
N ILE A 387 -11.13 10.03 -12.00
CA ILE A 387 -10.98 8.81 -12.82
C ILE A 387 -9.71 8.91 -13.69
N VAL A 388 -9.54 10.05 -14.36
CA VAL A 388 -8.37 10.29 -15.21
C VAL A 388 -7.12 10.44 -14.35
N GLY A 389 -7.21 11.22 -13.27
CA GLY A 389 -6.12 11.47 -12.32
C GLY A 389 -5.58 10.18 -11.71
N ARG A 390 -6.44 9.30 -11.19
CA ARG A 390 -6.01 8.02 -10.61
C ARG A 390 -5.28 7.15 -11.63
N THR A 391 -5.77 7.06 -12.85
CA THR A 391 -5.14 6.22 -13.88
C THR A 391 -3.80 6.79 -14.33
N LEU A 392 -3.76 8.09 -14.62
CA LEU A 392 -2.58 8.77 -15.14
C LEU A 392 -1.46 8.84 -14.10
N ILE A 393 -1.79 9.24 -12.87
CA ILE A 393 -0.83 9.34 -11.77
C ILE A 393 -0.30 7.95 -11.42
N SER A 394 -1.16 6.92 -11.37
CA SER A 394 -0.72 5.53 -11.15
C SER A 394 0.21 5.02 -12.25
N TYR A 395 -0.04 5.38 -13.51
CA TYR A 395 0.83 5.02 -14.62
C TYR A 395 2.21 5.69 -14.52
N ILE A 396 2.23 6.99 -14.19
CA ILE A 396 3.47 7.76 -13.97
C ILE A 396 4.25 7.20 -12.77
N ALA A 397 3.54 6.72 -11.74
CA ALA A 397 4.12 6.09 -10.56
C ALA A 397 4.90 4.82 -10.88
N ASP A 398 4.31 3.94 -11.69
CA ASP A 398 4.93 2.65 -12.04
C ASP A 398 6.06 2.80 -13.07
N LYS A 399 5.97 3.78 -13.99
CA LYS A 399 6.93 3.88 -15.10
C LYS A 399 8.13 4.78 -14.83
N TRP A 400 7.93 5.95 -14.21
CA TRP A 400 8.95 7.01 -14.21
C TRP A 400 9.43 7.43 -12.83
N THR A 401 8.53 7.64 -11.88
CA THR A 401 8.87 8.41 -10.67
C THR A 401 9.08 7.52 -9.44
N GLY A 402 8.52 6.31 -9.45
CA GLY A 402 8.39 5.47 -8.27
C GLY A 402 7.18 5.85 -7.41
N ARG A 403 6.61 4.85 -6.73
CA ARG A 403 5.33 4.96 -6.01
C ARG A 403 5.37 5.89 -4.79
N PHE A 404 6.50 5.97 -4.09
CA PHE A 404 6.64 6.88 -2.93
C PHE A 404 6.85 8.34 -3.34
N ASN A 405 7.61 8.61 -4.41
CA ASN A 405 7.85 9.96 -4.88
C ASN A 405 6.56 10.61 -5.38
N ILE A 406 5.73 9.86 -6.13
CA ILE A 406 4.44 10.40 -6.59
C ILE A 406 3.48 10.67 -5.42
N LEU A 407 3.53 9.82 -4.38
CA LEU A 407 2.74 10.02 -3.17
C LEU A 407 3.13 11.34 -2.49
N LEU A 408 4.42 11.62 -2.35
CA LEU A 408 4.91 12.89 -1.78
C LEU A 408 4.45 14.11 -2.60
N VAL A 409 4.57 14.05 -3.93
CA VAL A 409 4.11 15.13 -4.80
C VAL A 409 2.60 15.35 -4.66
N ALA A 410 1.81 14.28 -4.64
CA ALA A 410 0.37 14.36 -4.47
C ALA A 410 -0.01 15.01 -3.12
N LEU A 411 0.66 14.61 -2.03
CA LEU A 411 0.44 15.20 -0.71
C LEU A 411 0.81 16.68 -0.65
N LEU A 412 1.91 17.09 -1.31
CA LEU A 412 2.29 18.50 -1.40
C LEU A 412 1.27 19.33 -2.18
N LEU A 413 0.77 18.82 -3.30
CA LEU A 413 -0.26 19.49 -4.10
C LEU A 413 -1.57 19.64 -3.32
N MET A 414 -1.97 18.60 -2.59
CA MET A 414 -3.14 18.64 -1.71
C MET A 414 -2.98 19.69 -0.60
N ALA A 415 -1.81 19.76 0.04
CA ALA A 415 -1.54 20.75 1.08
C ALA A 415 -1.59 22.18 0.53
N VAL A 416 -1.04 22.43 -0.67
CA VAL A 416 -1.11 23.73 -1.34
C VAL A 416 -2.56 24.11 -1.66
N PHE A 417 -3.35 23.16 -2.17
CA PHE A 417 -4.76 23.38 -2.47
C PHE A 417 -5.57 23.75 -1.23
N GLU A 418 -5.36 23.06 -0.10
CA GLU A 418 -6.03 23.37 1.15
C GLU A 418 -5.64 24.76 1.70
N LEU A 419 -4.35 25.13 1.60
CA LEU A 419 -3.90 26.48 1.97
C LEU A 419 -4.60 27.55 1.11
N PHE A 420 -4.78 27.28 -0.18
CA PHE A 420 -5.50 28.17 -1.08
C PHE A 420 -6.97 28.31 -0.68
N GLN A 421 -7.67 27.19 -0.42
CA GLN A 421 -9.06 27.22 0.06
C GLN A 421 -9.21 28.02 1.37
N ARG A 422 -8.26 27.86 2.28
CA ARG A 422 -8.25 28.59 3.56
C ARG A 422 -8.07 30.10 3.34
N GLN A 423 -7.22 30.52 2.40
CA GLN A 423 -7.07 31.94 2.06
C GLN A 423 -8.36 32.52 1.49
N VAL A 424 -9.04 31.82 0.58
CA VAL A 424 -10.33 32.25 0.03
C VAL A 424 -11.37 32.45 1.14
N ASN A 425 -11.49 31.47 2.05
CA ASN A 425 -12.41 31.56 3.19
C ASN A 425 -12.08 32.72 4.15
N LEU A 426 -10.79 33.04 4.34
CA LEU A 426 -10.37 34.18 5.16
C LEU A 426 -10.69 35.52 4.48
N VAL A 427 -10.48 35.62 3.17
CA VAL A 427 -10.79 36.84 2.40
C VAL A 427 -12.29 37.10 2.40
N GLU A 428 -13.13 36.11 2.09
CA GLU A 428 -14.60 36.28 2.14
C GLU A 428 -15.13 36.46 3.56
N GLY A 429 -14.56 35.77 4.55
CA GLY A 429 -14.88 35.98 5.97
C GLY A 429 -14.51 37.37 6.48
N THR A 430 -13.55 38.05 5.82
CA THR A 430 -13.19 39.44 6.11
C THR A 430 -14.12 40.42 5.37
N VAL A 431 -14.53 40.09 4.15
CA VAL A 431 -15.47 40.90 3.33
C VAL A 431 -16.91 40.86 3.87
N LEU A 432 -17.34 39.75 4.48
CA LEU A 432 -18.64 39.65 5.17
C LEU A 432 -18.64 40.27 6.58
N CYS A 433 -17.45 40.60 7.12
CA CYS A 433 -17.27 41.25 8.43
C CYS A 433 -16.96 42.76 8.32
N THR A 434 -16.98 43.34 7.12
CA THR A 434 -16.98 44.79 6.97
C THR A 434 -18.43 45.32 6.99
N PRO A 435 -18.76 46.21 7.94
CA PRO A 435 -20.13 46.62 8.26
C PRO A 435 -20.83 47.44 7.17
#